data_AF-A0A8H9ZQQ0-F1
#
_entry.id   AF-A0A8H9ZQQ0-F1
#
_cell.length_a   1.000
_cell.length_b   1.000
_cell.length_c   1.000
_cell.angle_alpha   90.00
_cell.angle_beta   90.00
_cell.angle_gamma   90.00
#
_symmetry.space_group_name_H-M   'P 1'
#
loop_
_entity.id
_entity.type
_entity.pdbx_description
1 polymer ?
#
loop_
_entity_poly.entity_id
_entity_poly.type
_entity_poly.pdbx_seq_one_letter_code
_entity_poly.pdbx_strand_id
1 'polypeptide(L)'
;MTDYLSEEEREELAADELKRQQLRRENELNDLRLICETEHGRRFIWRLIEQAGVWRTTYTGEALSAAFAEGKRNTGLKVFSDVMEACPDQYLAMAKEASEE
;
A
#
# COMPACT_ATOMS: atom_id res chain seq x y z
N MET A 1 28.66 11.77 -0.03
CA MET A 1 29.88 11.59 0.80
C MET A 1 30.25 10.11 0.87
N THR A 2 30.18 9.42 -0.28
CA THR A 2 30.50 7.99 -0.47
C THR A 2 31.58 7.82 -1.54
N ASP A 3 32.08 8.91 -2.13
CA ASP A 3 33.01 8.89 -3.25
C ASP A 3 34.41 8.36 -2.90
N TYR A 4 34.72 8.25 -1.61
CA TYR A 4 35.98 7.71 -1.09
C TYR A 4 35.91 6.23 -0.71
N LEU A 5 34.74 5.58 -0.82
CA LEU A 5 34.57 4.17 -0.49
C LEU A 5 35.08 3.26 -1.61
N SER A 6 35.72 2.16 -1.23
CA SER A 6 36.09 1.09 -2.16
C SER A 6 34.84 0.46 -2.81
N GLU A 7 35.02 -0.26 -3.92
CA GLU A 7 33.92 -0.98 -4.55
C GLU A 7 33.29 -2.00 -3.60
N GLU A 8 34.10 -2.73 -2.84
CA GLU A 8 33.64 -3.69 -1.82
C GLU A 8 32.80 -3.01 -0.72
N GLU A 9 33.23 -1.85 -0.22
CA GLU A 9 32.47 -1.09 0.80
C GLU A 9 31.13 -0.57 0.24
N ARG A 10 31.08 -0.19 -1.03
CA ARG A 10 29.84 0.23 -1.69
C ARG A 10 28.87 -0.93 -1.89
N GLU A 11 29.38 -2.10 -2.27
CA GLU A 11 28.58 -3.32 -2.42
C GLU A 11 28.01 -3.77 -1.07
N GLU A 12 28.82 -3.76 0.00
CA GLU A 12 28.35 -4.10 1.35
C GLU A 12 27.25 -3.14 1.82
N LEU A 13 27.43 -1.82 1.63
CA LEU A 13 26.41 -0.84 1.97
C LEU A 13 25.12 -1.02 1.16
N ALA A 14 25.23 -1.31 -0.13
CA ALA A 14 24.08 -1.58 -0.99
C ALA A 14 23.34 -2.87 -0.56
N ALA A 15 24.07 -3.91 -0.20
CA ALA A 15 23.51 -5.16 0.30
C ALA A 15 22.80 -4.97 1.65
N ASP A 16 23.39 -4.21 2.57
CA ASP A 16 22.77 -3.89 3.87
C ASP A 16 21.51 -3.03 3.70
N GLU A 17 21.54 -2.03 2.82
CA GLU A 17 20.36 -1.22 2.50
C GLU A 17 19.24 -2.08 1.88
N LEU A 18 19.58 -2.96 0.94
CA LEU A 18 18.61 -3.89 0.34
C LEU A 18 17.97 -4.80 1.40
N LYS A 19 18.78 -5.37 2.29
CA LYS A 19 18.30 -6.23 3.38
C LYS A 19 17.38 -5.46 4.34
N ARG A 20 17.74 -4.21 4.66
CA ARG A 20 16.89 -3.32 5.49
C ARG A 20 15.57 -3.00 4.81
N GLN A 21 15.58 -2.77 3.49
CA GLN A 21 14.35 -2.53 2.71
C GLN A 21 13.45 -3.77 2.66
N GLN A 22 14.02 -4.96 2.46
CA GLN A 22 13.28 -6.22 2.49
C GLN A 22 12.59 -6.46 3.83
N LEU A 23 13.34 -6.32 4.94
CA LEU A 23 12.78 -6.50 6.27
C LEU A 23 11.66 -5.49 6.58
N ARG A 24 11.81 -4.24 6.14
CA ARG A 24 10.74 -3.23 6.27
C ARG A 24 9.49 -3.65 5.50
N ARG A 25 9.64 -4.09 4.26
CA ARG A 25 8.51 -4.55 3.43
C ARG A 25 7.81 -5.76 4.05
N GLU A 26 8.56 -6.73 4.56
CA GLU A 26 7.99 -7.89 5.25
C GLU A 26 7.18 -7.48 6.48
N ASN A 27 7.69 -6.53 7.28
CA ASN A 27 6.96 -6.00 8.42
C ASN A 27 5.67 -5.29 8.01
N GLU A 28 5.70 -4.43 6.98
CA GLU A 28 4.52 -3.76 6.45
C GLU A 28 3.43 -4.76 6.03
N LEU A 29 3.81 -5.84 5.34
CA LEU A 29 2.86 -6.88 4.92
C LEU A 29 2.34 -7.70 6.10
N ASN A 30 3.18 -8.01 7.09
CA ASN A 30 2.77 -8.72 8.30
C ASN A 30 1.81 -7.90 9.16
N ASP A 31 2.07 -6.60 9.30
CA ASP A 31 1.19 -5.67 10.02
C ASP A 31 -0.19 -5.63 9.34
N LEU A 32 -0.21 -5.59 8.01
CA LEU A 32 -1.47 -5.58 7.25
C LEU A 32 -2.24 -6.90 7.37
N ARG A 33 -1.55 -8.05 7.38
CA ARG A 33 -2.16 -9.36 7.67
C ARG A 33 -2.86 -9.33 9.01
N LEU A 34 -2.14 -8.89 10.06
CA LEU A 34 -2.65 -8.82 11.43
C LEU A 34 -3.86 -7.88 11.55
N ILE A 35 -3.79 -6.69 10.95
CA ILE A 35 -4.91 -5.73 10.93
C ILE A 35 -6.15 -6.38 10.30
N CYS A 36 -5.97 -7.11 9.19
CA CYS A 36 -7.08 -7.72 8.45
C CYS A 36 -7.65 -8.99 9.09
N GLU A 37 -7.10 -9.50 10.19
CA GLU A 37 -7.66 -10.66 10.90
C GLU A 37 -9.04 -10.35 11.50
N THR A 38 -9.27 -9.09 11.89
CA THR A 38 -10.52 -8.65 12.50
C THR A 38 -11.43 -7.95 11.51
N GLU A 39 -12.75 -8.11 11.69
CA GLU A 39 -13.76 -7.39 10.89
C GLU A 39 -13.62 -5.86 11.03
N HIS A 40 -13.27 -5.37 12.22
CA HIS A 40 -13.06 -3.94 12.45
C HIS A 40 -11.86 -3.39 11.66
N GLY A 41 -10.76 -4.14 11.58
CA GLY A 41 -9.60 -3.76 10.79
C GLY A 41 -9.90 -3.81 9.29
N ARG A 42 -10.59 -4.86 8.84
CA ARG A 42 -11.12 -4.97 7.46
C ARG A 42 -12.00 -3.78 7.08
N ARG A 43 -12.93 -3.38 7.94
CA ARG A 43 -13.80 -2.21 7.74
C ARG A 43 -12.99 -0.90 7.64
N PHE A 44 -11.96 -0.76 8.46
CA PHE A 44 -11.06 0.40 8.40
C PHE A 44 -10.31 0.48 7.07
N ILE A 45 -9.69 -0.63 6.65
CA ILE A 45 -8.95 -0.72 5.39
C ILE A 45 -9.87 -0.49 4.19
N TRP A 46 -11.05 -1.14 4.17
CA TRP A 46 -12.05 -0.95 3.13
C TRP A 46 -12.44 0.52 2.97
N ARG A 47 -12.76 1.20 4.08
CA ARG A 47 -13.10 2.62 4.08
C ARG A 47 -11.96 3.49 3.54
N LEU A 48 -10.69 3.17 3.83
CA LEU A 48 -9.55 3.92 3.26
C LEU A 48 -9.49 3.78 1.73
N ILE A 49 -9.62 2.56 1.22
CA ILE A 49 -9.57 2.27 -0.23
C ILE A 49 -10.75 2.94 -0.94
N GLU A 50 -11.95 2.88 -0.34
CA GLU A 50 -13.15 3.48 -0.86
C GLU A 50 -13.07 5.03 -0.89
N GLN A 51 -12.62 5.63 0.22
CA GLN A 51 -12.43 7.08 0.32
C GLN A 51 -11.38 7.57 -0.68
N ALA A 52 -10.33 6.79 -0.94
CA ALA A 52 -9.32 7.11 -1.94
C ALA A 52 -9.86 7.05 -3.38
N GLY A 53 -11.01 6.43 -3.62
CA GLY A 53 -11.64 6.36 -4.94
C GLY A 53 -10.99 5.36 -5.88
N VAL A 54 -10.43 4.27 -5.34
CA VAL A 54 -9.73 3.21 -6.12
C VAL A 54 -10.60 2.57 -7.20
N TRP A 55 -11.93 2.61 -7.08
CA TRP A 55 -12.86 2.08 -8.08
C TRP A 55 -13.66 3.17 -8.82
N ARG A 56 -13.32 4.46 -8.62
CA ARG A 56 -14.04 5.61 -9.20
C ARG A 56 -13.19 6.32 -10.26
N THR A 57 -13.82 6.87 -11.28
CA THR A 57 -13.11 7.75 -12.24
C THR A 57 -12.55 8.98 -11.53
N THR A 58 -11.36 9.41 -11.94
CA THR A 58 -10.72 10.65 -11.48
C THR A 58 -10.94 11.81 -12.44
N TYR A 59 -11.57 11.56 -13.60
CA TYR A 59 -11.92 12.61 -14.53
C TYR A 59 -13.03 13.51 -13.98
N THR A 60 -12.74 14.81 -13.92
CA THR A 60 -13.68 15.85 -13.49
C THR A 60 -13.97 16.90 -14.57
N GLY A 61 -13.29 16.83 -15.72
CA GLY A 61 -13.32 17.87 -16.75
C GLY A 61 -12.39 19.06 -16.50
N GLU A 62 -11.76 19.14 -15.32
CA GLU A 62 -10.81 20.19 -14.94
C GLU A 62 -9.49 19.56 -14.52
N ALA A 63 -8.38 20.03 -15.09
CA ALA A 63 -7.09 19.35 -15.02
C ALA A 63 -6.53 19.25 -13.59
N LEU A 64 -6.61 20.31 -12.79
CA LEU A 64 -6.06 20.34 -11.43
C LEU A 64 -6.88 19.48 -10.46
N SER A 65 -8.21 19.51 -10.59
CA SER A 65 -9.12 18.66 -9.82
C SER A 65 -8.90 17.18 -10.15
N ALA A 66 -8.74 16.85 -11.44
CA ALA A 66 -8.45 15.48 -11.86
C ALA A 66 -7.07 15.02 -11.34
N ALA A 67 -6.05 15.87 -11.41
CA ALA A 67 -4.72 15.56 -10.88
C ALA A 67 -4.75 15.34 -9.35
N PHE A 68 -5.52 16.15 -8.61
CA PHE A 68 -5.70 15.96 -7.18
C PHE A 68 -6.43 14.65 -6.85
N ALA A 69 -7.50 14.34 -7.57
CA ALA A 69 -8.24 13.08 -7.42
C ALA A 69 -7.36 11.86 -7.74
N GLU A 70 -6.52 11.95 -8.77
CA GLU A 70 -5.56 10.89 -9.13
C GLU A 70 -4.46 10.73 -8.07
N GLY A 71 -3.97 11.83 -7.49
CA GLY A 71 -3.04 11.77 -6.36
C GLY A 71 -3.63 11.04 -5.15
N LYS A 72 -4.90 11.31 -4.83
CA LYS A 72 -5.64 10.60 -3.77
C LYS A 72 -5.80 9.11 -4.09
N ARG A 73 -6.20 8.80 -5.33
CA ARG A 73 -6.39 7.43 -5.84
C ARG A 73 -5.08 6.64 -5.79
N ASN A 74 -3.96 7.25 -6.15
CA ASN A 74 -2.63 6.62 -6.09
C ASN A 74 -2.28 6.14 -4.68
N THR A 75 -2.56 6.93 -3.65
CA THR A 75 -2.36 6.49 -2.26
C THR A 75 -3.24 5.29 -1.90
N GLY A 76 -4.50 5.29 -2.33
CA GLY A 76 -5.39 4.14 -2.15
C GLY A 76 -4.94 2.90 -2.92
N LEU A 77 -4.42 3.06 -4.13
CA LEU A 77 -3.91 1.97 -4.96
C LEU A 77 -2.72 1.27 -4.32
N LYS A 78 -1.87 1.99 -3.59
CA LYS A 78 -0.78 1.40 -2.81
C LYS A 78 -1.32 0.48 -1.71
N VAL A 79 -2.25 0.99 -0.89
CA VAL A 79 -2.91 0.19 0.15
C VAL A 79 -3.61 -1.02 -0.44
N PHE A 80 -4.34 -0.83 -1.55
CA PHE A 80 -5.01 -1.93 -2.26
C PHE A 80 -4.01 -2.98 -2.74
N SER A 81 -2.89 -2.56 -3.34
CA SER A 81 -1.82 -3.48 -3.76
C SER A 81 -1.23 -4.24 -2.58
N ASP A 82 -0.99 -3.57 -1.46
CA ASP A 82 -0.46 -4.21 -0.25
C ASP A 82 -1.44 -5.24 0.31
N VAL A 83 -2.74 -4.96 0.31
CA VAL A 83 -3.78 -5.92 0.73
C VAL A 83 -3.76 -7.16 -0.18
N MET A 84 -3.70 -6.95 -1.50
CA MET A 84 -3.68 -8.05 -2.46
C MET A 84 -2.41 -8.91 -2.36
N GLU A 85 -1.29 -8.35 -1.93
CA GLU A 85 -0.04 -9.07 -1.67
C GLU A 85 -0.03 -9.77 -0.30
N ALA A 86 -0.50 -9.07 0.75
CA ALA A 86 -0.43 -9.55 2.12
C ALA A 86 -1.51 -10.59 2.44
N CYS A 87 -2.75 -10.32 2.04
CA CYS A 87 -3.96 -11.03 2.50
C CYS A 87 -5.12 -10.98 1.49
N PRO A 88 -4.96 -11.54 0.26
CA PRO A 88 -5.98 -11.46 -0.79
C PRO A 88 -7.33 -12.10 -0.41
N ASP A 89 -7.33 -13.14 0.42
CA ASP A 89 -8.57 -13.74 0.91
C ASP A 89 -9.37 -12.79 1.80
N GLN A 90 -8.68 -11.94 2.57
CA GLN A 90 -9.33 -10.93 3.42
C GLN A 90 -9.94 -9.80 2.59
N TYR A 91 -9.44 -9.53 1.38
CA TYR A 91 -10.11 -8.61 0.45
C TYR A 91 -11.50 -9.11 0.04
N LEU A 92 -11.64 -10.40 -0.24
CA LEU A 92 -12.94 -10.99 -0.56
C LEU A 92 -13.90 -10.91 0.63
N ALA A 93 -13.41 -11.12 1.85
CA ALA A 93 -14.18 -10.93 3.07
C ALA A 93 -14.63 -9.47 3.24
N MET A 94 -13.70 -8.51 3.13
CA MET A 94 -13.99 -7.06 3.17
C MET A 94 -15.07 -6.66 2.17
N ALA A 95 -14.94 -7.11 0.92
CA ALA A 95 -15.88 -6.76 -0.15
C ALA A 95 -17.29 -7.31 0.12
N LYS A 96 -17.38 -8.52 0.66
CA LYS A 96 -18.65 -9.13 1.07
C LYS A 96 -19.27 -8.37 2.24
N GLU A 97 -18.50 -8.14 3.30
CA GLU A 97 -18.92 -7.39 4.49
C GLU A 97 -19.48 -6.00 4.10
N ALA A 98 -18.79 -5.29 3.21
CA ALA A 98 -19.21 -3.97 2.73
C ALA A 98 -20.47 -3.98 1.85
N SER A 99 -20.83 -5.13 1.26
CA SER A 99 -22.08 -5.28 0.51
C SER A 99 -23.29 -5.62 1.38
N GLU A 100 -23.03 -6.05 2.62
CA GLU A 100 -24.04 -6.46 3.61
C GLU A 100 -24.40 -5.33 4.60
N GLU A 101 -23.58 -4.26 4.67
CA GLU A 101 -23.91 -2.97 5.32
C GLU A 101 -24.84 -2.11 4.45
#